data_AF-A0A645HK18-F1
#
_entry.id   AF-A0A645HK18-F1
#
_cell.length_a   1.000
_cell.length_b   1.000
_cell.length_c   1.000
_cell.angle_alpha   90.00
_cell.angle_beta   90.00
_cell.angle_gamma   90.00
#
_symmetry.space_group_name_H-M   'P 1'
#
loop_
_entity.id
_entity.type
_entity.pdbx_description
1 polymer ?
#
loop_
_entity_poly.entity_id
_entity_poly.type
_entity_poly.pdbx_seq_one_letter_code
_entity_poly.pdbx_strand_id
1 'polypeptide(L)'
;MSELGLLPPDTCRLEKYSLRTGMYMHTLIRRDSAKGAEMIINGNAMGLIEIGTLLSEYPDASEASRSLAEQFAHMQHANIWDAKNLL
;
A
#
# COMPACT_ATOMS: atom_id res chain seq x y z
N MET A 1 3.10 5.45 27.42
CA MET A 1 2.37 5.15 26.16
C MET A 1 2.81 6.18 25.16
N SER A 2 3.59 5.79 24.13
CA SER A 2 4.20 6.77 23.21
C SER A 2 3.15 7.35 22.26
N GLU A 3 3.07 8.67 22.20
CA GLU A 3 2.35 9.50 21.21
C GLU A 3 2.88 9.33 19.76
N LEU A 4 3.52 8.20 19.45
CA LEU A 4 4.04 7.88 18.13
C LEU A 4 2.91 7.27 17.29
N GLY A 5 2.03 8.10 16.73
CA GLY A 5 1.07 7.60 15.75
C GLY A 5 -0.10 8.49 15.35
N LEU A 6 -0.33 9.61 16.03
CA LEU A 6 -1.45 10.50 15.68
C LEU A 6 -0.93 11.69 14.89
N LEU A 7 -1.27 11.72 13.60
CA LEU A 7 -1.03 12.89 12.75
C LEU A 7 -1.97 14.03 13.18
N PRO A 8 -1.53 15.31 13.12
CA PRO A 8 -2.35 16.45 13.48
C PRO A 8 -3.70 16.42 12.75
N PRO A 9 -4.83 16.68 13.42
CA PRO A 9 -6.16 16.49 12.83
C PRO A 9 -6.37 17.33 11.56
N ASP A 10 -5.71 18.49 11.47
CA ASP A 10 -5.89 19.52 10.44
C ASP A 10 -5.04 19.34 9.17
N THR A 11 -4.47 18.16 8.92
CA THR A 11 -3.73 17.89 7.68
C THR A 11 -4.63 17.36 6.55
N CYS A 12 -4.46 17.91 5.34
CA CYS A 12 -5.15 17.47 4.13
C CYS A 12 -4.82 16.00 3.81
N ARG A 13 -5.72 15.28 3.11
CA ARG A 13 -5.54 13.85 2.77
C ARG A 13 -4.18 13.56 2.11
N LEU A 14 -3.70 14.46 1.25
CA LEU A 14 -2.40 14.36 0.57
C LEU A 14 -1.21 14.52 1.53
N GLU A 15 -1.33 15.36 2.55
CA GLU A 15 -0.30 15.52 3.59
C GLU A 15 -0.24 14.30 4.50
N LYS A 16 -1.37 13.69 4.84
CA LYS A 16 -1.40 12.43 5.62
C LYS A 16 -0.70 11.29 4.88
N TYR A 17 -0.91 11.20 3.57
CA TYR A 17 -0.18 10.25 2.72
C TYR A 17 1.32 10.55 2.70
N SER A 18 1.70 11.81 2.51
CA SER A 18 3.11 12.22 2.46
C SER A 18 3.83 11.98 3.80
N LEU A 19 3.16 12.23 4.93
CA LEU A 19 3.68 11.94 6.28
C LEU A 19 3.82 10.44 6.54
N ARG A 20 2.86 9.62 6.07
CA ARG A 20 2.95 8.16 6.16
C ARG A 20 4.12 7.63 5.32
N THR A 21 4.29 8.15 4.11
CA THR A 21 5.41 7.82 3.23
C THR A 21 6.75 8.29 3.82
N GLY A 22 6.79 9.46 4.47
CA GLY A 22 7.98 9.96 5.17
C GLY A 22 8.40 9.09 6.36
N MET A 23 7.45 8.66 7.20
CA MET A 23 7.73 7.72 8.29
C MET A 23 8.22 6.36 7.77
N TYR A 24 7.64 5.90 6.65
CA TYR A 24 8.01 4.68 5.97
C TYR A 24 9.44 4.74 5.40
N MET A 25 9.81 5.85 4.76
CA MET A 25 11.19 6.08 4.32
C MET A 25 12.19 6.17 5.49
N HIS A 26 11.80 6.76 6.61
CA HIS A 26 12.66 6.90 7.78
C HIS A 26 12.91 5.56 8.52
N THR A 27 12.00 4.58 8.38
CA THR A 27 12.18 3.21 8.92
C THR A 27 13.08 2.35 8.04
N LEU A 28 13.01 2.52 6.71
CA LEU A 28 13.88 1.83 5.75
C LEU A 28 15.37 2.16 5.91
N ILE A 29 15.71 3.37 6.36
CA ILE A 29 17.10 3.83 6.40
C ILE A 29 17.94 3.14 7.49
N ARG A 30 17.36 2.48 8.50
CA ARG A 30 18.15 2.22 9.72
C ARG A 30 18.25 0.87 10.42
N ARG A 31 17.44 -0.20 10.25
CA ARG A 31 17.80 -1.48 10.94
C ARG A 31 17.06 -2.80 10.67
N ASP A 32 16.03 -2.90 9.81
CA ASP A 32 15.25 -4.15 9.74
C ASP A 32 14.60 -4.41 8.37
N SER A 33 15.41 -4.72 7.35
CA SER A 33 14.96 -4.93 5.95
C SER A 33 13.87 -5.98 5.83
N ALA A 34 13.92 -7.03 6.65
CA ALA A 34 12.93 -8.11 6.63
C ALA A 34 11.54 -7.64 7.09
N LYS A 35 11.50 -6.83 8.15
CA LYS A 35 10.26 -6.24 8.65
C LYS A 35 9.68 -5.21 7.66
N GLY A 36 10.54 -4.47 6.97
CA GLY A 36 10.15 -3.59 5.87
C GLY A 36 9.53 -4.35 4.70
N ALA A 37 10.17 -5.43 4.27
CA ALA A 37 9.66 -6.32 3.22
C ALA A 37 8.33 -6.96 3.61
N GLU A 38 8.18 -7.42 4.86
CA GLU A 38 6.92 -7.96 5.38
C GLU A 38 5.79 -6.92 5.34
N MET A 39 6.07 -5.66 5.70
CA MET A 39 5.09 -4.58 5.59
C MET A 39 4.68 -4.30 4.14
N ILE A 40 5.61 -4.36 3.19
CA ILE A 40 5.30 -4.23 1.74
C ILE A 40 4.38 -5.37 1.33
N ILE A 41 4.77 -6.61 1.63
CA ILE A 41 4.01 -7.80 1.24
C ILE A 41 2.59 -7.73 1.77
N ASN A 42 2.42 -7.45 3.07
CA ASN A 42 1.11 -7.38 3.71
C ASN A 42 0.25 -6.23 3.15
N GLY A 43 0.83 -5.04 2.96
CA GLY A 43 0.11 -3.89 2.41
C GLY A 43 -0.38 -4.12 0.98
N ASN A 44 0.47 -4.70 0.13
CA ASN A 44 0.11 -4.99 -1.26
C ASN A 44 -0.89 -6.16 -1.37
N ALA A 45 -0.78 -7.16 -0.50
CA ALA A 45 -1.74 -8.27 -0.43
C ALA A 45 -3.15 -7.78 -0.05
N MET A 46 -3.26 -6.87 0.92
CA MET A 46 -4.54 -6.24 1.25
C MET A 46 -5.12 -5.44 0.07
N GLY A 47 -4.26 -4.71 -0.66
CA GLY A 47 -4.66 -4.00 -1.87
C GLY A 47 -5.25 -4.92 -2.95
N LEU A 48 -4.65 -6.09 -3.16
CA LEU A 48 -5.16 -7.10 -4.11
C LEU A 48 -6.55 -7.62 -3.72
N ILE A 49 -6.77 -7.88 -2.43
CA ILE A 49 -8.07 -8.33 -1.91
C ILE A 49 -9.12 -7.25 -2.17
N GLU A 50 -8.82 -5.99 -1.84
CA GLU A 50 -9.75 -4.87 -2.03
C GLU A 50 -10.13 -4.66 -3.50
N ILE A 51 -9.15 -4.73 -4.41
CA ILE A 51 -9.41 -4.65 -5.86
C ILE A 51 -10.34 -5.77 -6.31
N GLY A 52 -10.11 -7.00 -5.85
CA GLY A 52 -10.97 -8.14 -6.15
C GLY A 52 -12.40 -7.94 -5.65
N THR A 53 -12.55 -7.45 -4.42
CA THR A 53 -13.86 -7.10 -3.84
C THR A 53 -14.57 -6.05 -4.69
N LEU A 54 -13.91 -4.94 -5.02
CA LEU A 54 -14.51 -3.85 -5.80
C LEU A 54 -14.91 -4.31 -7.22
N LEU A 55 -14.09 -5.10 -7.89
CA LEU A 55 -14.43 -5.64 -9.22
C LEU A 55 -15.61 -6.63 -9.17
N SER A 56 -15.81 -7.30 -8.05
CA SER A 56 -16.95 -8.20 -7.83
C SER A 56 -18.23 -7.44 -7.43
N GLU A 57 -18.10 -6.37 -6.65
CA GLU A 57 -19.24 -5.52 -6.23
C GLU A 57 -19.78 -4.68 -7.39
N TYR A 58 -18.93 -4.31 -8.34
CA TYR A 58 -19.28 -3.50 -9.50
C TYR A 58 -19.02 -4.27 -10.81
N PRO A 59 -19.82 -5.30 -11.14
CA PRO A 59 -19.62 -6.11 -12.34
C PRO A 59 -19.72 -5.29 -13.63
N ASP A 60 -20.58 -4.26 -13.63
CA ASP A 60 -20.84 -3.36 -14.75
C ASP A 60 -19.90 -2.14 -14.79
N ALA A 61 -18.83 -2.15 -13.99
CA ALA A 61 -17.80 -1.12 -14.06
C ALA A 61 -17.26 -0.99 -15.50
N SER A 62 -17.03 0.25 -15.93
CA SER A 62 -16.56 0.53 -17.28
C SER A 62 -15.27 -0.24 -17.59
N GLU A 63 -15.06 -0.59 -18.86
CA GLU A 63 -13.85 -1.27 -19.32
C GLU A 63 -12.58 -0.51 -18.92
N ALA A 64 -12.61 0.83 -18.98
CA ALA A 64 -11.49 1.67 -18.54
C ALA A 64 -11.21 1.54 -17.03
N SER A 65 -12.25 1.52 -16.20
CA SER A 65 -12.11 1.31 -14.74
C SER A 65 -11.59 -0.07 -14.41
N ARG A 66 -12.07 -1.10 -15.12
CA ARG A 66 -11.63 -2.49 -14.95
C ARG A 66 -10.16 -2.64 -15.36
N SER A 67 -9.78 -2.10 -16.52
CA SER A 67 -8.40 -2.11 -17.00
C SER A 67 -7.46 -1.39 -16.03
N LEU A 68 -7.87 -0.25 -15.46
CA LEU A 68 -7.08 0.47 -14.47
C LEU A 68 -6.90 -0.35 -13.18
N ALA A 69 -7.97 -0.98 -12.70
CA ALA A 69 -7.93 -1.85 -11.52
C ALA A 69 -7.02 -3.07 -11.72
N GLU A 70 -7.08 -3.70 -12.89
CA GLU A 70 -6.21 -4.82 -13.26
C GLU A 70 -4.74 -4.42 -13.37
N GLN A 71 -4.45 -3.26 -13.99
CA GLN A 71 -3.09 -2.71 -14.02
C GLN A 71 -2.55 -2.40 -12.62
N PHE A 72 -3.40 -1.86 -11.74
CA PHE A 72 -3.03 -1.61 -10.36
C PHE A 72 -2.79 -2.91 -9.59
N ALA A 73 -3.63 -3.93 -9.79
CA ALA A 73 -3.42 -5.27 -9.21
C ALA A 73 -2.09 -5.88 -9.69
N HIS A 74 -1.75 -5.74 -10.97
CA HIS A 74 -0.49 -6.21 -11.50
C HIS A 74 0.72 -5.55 -10.82
N MET A 75 0.66 -4.23 -10.59
CA MET A 75 1.70 -3.48 -9.85
C MET A 75 1.84 -3.98 -8.41
N GLN A 76 0.73 -4.19 -7.71
CA GLN A 76 0.75 -4.71 -6.33
C GLN A 76 1.39 -6.10 -6.27
N HIS A 77 1.08 -6.97 -7.23
CA HIS A 77 1.68 -8.30 -7.33
C HIS A 77 3.19 -8.24 -7.61
N ALA A 78 3.64 -7.34 -8.48
CA ALA A 78 5.06 -7.12 -8.75
C ALA A 78 5.82 -6.64 -7.50
N ASN A 79 5.26 -5.68 -6.76
CA ASN A 79 5.85 -5.21 -5.50
C ASN A 79 6.01 -6.32 -4.45
N ILE A 80 5.04 -7.24 -4.35
CA ILE A 80 5.14 -8.41 -3.47
C ILE A 80 6.30 -9.30 -3.91
N TRP A 81 6.43 -9.55 -5.21
CA TRP A 81 7.52 -10.35 -5.76
C TRP A 81 8.89 -9.73 -5.45
N ASP A 82 9.03 -8.43 -5.68
CA ASP A 82 10.27 -7.71 -5.42
C ASP A 82 10.61 -7.70 -3.93
N ALA A 83 9.62 -7.46 -3.06
CA ALA A 83 9.81 -7.49 -1.62
C ALA A 83 10.20 -8.88 -1.10
N LYS A 84 9.68 -9.96 -1.68
CA LYS A 84 10.11 -11.33 -1.35
C LYS A 84 11.58 -11.57 -1.68
N ASN A 85 12.11 -10.92 -2.71
CA ASN A 85 13.54 -11.02 -3.07
C ASN A 85 14.45 -10.19 -2.13
N LEU A 86 13.88 -9.40 -1.21
CA LEU A 86 14.60 -8.63 -0.19
C LEU A 86 14.64 -9.31 1.19
N LEU A 87 13.94 -10.45 1.35
CA LEU A 87 13.95 -11.33 2.52
C LEU A 87 15.08 -12.36 2.42
#